data_AF-A0A6N6N9G7-F1
#
_entry.id   AF-A0A6N6N9G7-F1
#
_cell.length_a   1.000
_cell.length_b   1.000
_cell.length_c   1.000
_cell.angle_alpha   90.00
_cell.angle_beta   90.00
_cell.angle_gamma   90.00
#
_symmetry.space_group_name_H-M   'P 1'
#
loop_
_entity.id
_entity.type
_entity.pdbx_description
1 polymer ?
#
loop_
_entity_poly.entity_id
_entity_poly.type
_entity_poly.pdbx_seq_one_letter_code
_entity_poly.pdbx_strand_id
1 'polypeptide(L)'
;MRYGFFSIPIARLVGKNGSVVVVDVQQAMLDGVRKRAEKAGVSGIIDCRLADGNEPCLEDLKQNVDFIPVIHMLHETPDQHEFLCTMHNALKPGGILLVIEPGGHVSGKDFAEVRRTAKEVGFREIDKSGKLRAVFQKPESVRH
;
A
#
# COMPACT_ATOMS: atom_id res chain seq x y z
N MET A 1 9.87 -5.62 15.28
CA MET A 1 8.63 -5.20 14.58
C MET A 1 7.80 -6.44 14.30
N ARG A 2 6.47 -6.42 14.48
CA ARG A 2 5.62 -7.59 14.14
C ARG A 2 5.26 -7.53 12.66
N TYR A 3 5.79 -8.46 11.90
CA TYR A 3 5.78 -8.53 10.44
C TYR A 3 4.37 -8.71 9.88
N GLY A 4 4.05 -8.05 8.76
CA GLY A 4 2.73 -8.12 8.09
C GLY A 4 1.55 -8.03 9.06
N PHE A 5 1.64 -7.18 10.08
CA PHE A 5 0.68 -7.12 11.18
C PHE A 5 -0.75 -6.87 10.68
N PHE A 6 -0.88 -6.08 9.63
CA PHE A 6 -2.17 -5.70 9.05
C PHE A 6 -2.71 -6.71 8.04
N SER A 7 -1.88 -7.61 7.48
CA SER A 7 -2.33 -8.55 6.44
C SER A 7 -3.47 -9.46 6.91
N ILE A 8 -3.40 -9.97 8.15
CA ILE A 8 -4.45 -10.83 8.70
C ILE A 8 -5.74 -10.06 9.05
N PRO A 9 -5.68 -8.91 9.75
CA PRO A 9 -6.85 -8.05 9.91
C PRO A 9 -7.51 -7.64 8.59
N ILE A 10 -6.72 -7.26 7.57
CA ILE A 10 -7.23 -6.87 6.25
C ILE A 10 -7.88 -8.08 5.57
N ALA A 11 -7.26 -9.26 5.59
CA ALA A 11 -7.85 -10.47 5.03
C ALA A 11 -9.21 -10.81 5.66
N ARG A 12 -9.34 -10.62 6.98
CA ARG A 12 -10.64 -10.77 7.67
C ARG A 12 -11.66 -9.71 7.24
N LEU A 13 -11.21 -8.47 7.03
CA LEU A 13 -12.06 -7.35 6.63
C LEU A 13 -12.65 -7.54 5.23
N VAL A 14 -11.83 -7.95 4.26
CA VAL A 14 -12.29 -8.18 2.87
C VAL A 14 -13.14 -9.44 2.73
N GLY A 15 -12.96 -10.40 3.65
CA GLY A 15 -13.73 -11.64 3.71
C GLY A 15 -13.44 -12.59 2.53
N LYS A 16 -14.21 -13.68 2.46
CA LYS A 16 -13.98 -14.79 1.51
C LYS A 16 -14.11 -14.43 0.03
N ASN A 17 -14.78 -13.32 -0.29
CA ASN A 17 -14.98 -12.85 -1.67
C ASN A 17 -13.97 -11.77 -2.06
N GLY A 18 -13.11 -11.35 -1.13
CA GLY A 18 -12.02 -10.43 -1.40
C GLY A 18 -10.69 -11.16 -1.55
N SER A 19 -9.66 -10.38 -1.88
CA SER A 19 -8.28 -10.85 -1.95
C SER A 19 -7.35 -9.82 -1.31
N VAL A 20 -6.20 -10.30 -0.83
CA VAL A 20 -5.15 -9.45 -0.26
C VAL A 20 -3.84 -9.82 -0.93
N VAL A 21 -3.20 -8.85 -1.56
CA VAL A 21 -1.83 -8.99 -2.05
C VAL A 21 -0.89 -8.39 -1.01
N VAL A 22 0.10 -9.17 -0.59
CA VAL A 22 1.15 -8.75 0.34
C VAL A 22 2.47 -8.79 -0.40
N VAL A 23 3.11 -7.64 -0.53
CA VAL A 23 4.39 -7.49 -1.21
C VAL A 23 5.46 -7.08 -0.21
N ASP A 24 6.62 -7.75 -0.28
CA ASP A 24 7.78 -7.47 0.57
C ASP A 24 9.07 -7.84 -0.18
N VAL A 25 10.18 -7.15 0.09
CA VAL A 25 11.49 -7.45 -0.51
C VAL A 25 12.20 -8.62 0.18
N GLN A 26 11.72 -9.04 1.35
CA GLN A 26 12.31 -10.12 2.14
C GLN A 26 11.43 -11.36 2.15
N GLN A 27 11.93 -12.46 1.60
CA GLN A 27 11.21 -13.75 1.59
C GLN A 27 10.78 -14.22 2.99
N ALA A 28 11.65 -14.02 3.99
CA ALA A 28 11.37 -14.40 5.38
C ALA A 28 10.11 -13.70 5.95
N MET A 29 9.82 -12.47 5.50
CA MET A 29 8.63 -11.72 5.90
C MET A 29 7.36 -12.37 5.34
N LEU A 30 7.40 -12.74 4.06
CA LEU A 30 6.31 -13.42 3.37
C LEU A 30 6.03 -14.80 3.98
N ASP A 31 7.07 -15.56 4.32
CA ASP A 31 6.92 -16.85 4.99
C ASP A 31 6.23 -16.70 6.36
N GLY A 32 6.59 -15.64 7.10
CA GLY A 32 5.91 -15.27 8.34
C GLY A 32 4.45 -14.88 8.14
N VAL A 33 4.10 -14.22 7.03
CA VAL A 33 2.69 -13.92 6.66
C VAL A 33 1.94 -15.22 6.37
N ARG A 34 2.47 -16.09 5.51
CA ARG A 34 1.85 -17.37 5.13
C ARG A 34 1.54 -18.22 6.35
N LYS A 35 2.52 -18.42 7.25
CA LYS A 35 2.33 -19.19 8.49
C LYS A 35 1.25 -18.61 9.41
N ARG A 36 1.12 -17.28 9.48
CA ARG A 36 0.07 -16.64 10.28
C ARG A 36 -1.29 -16.72 9.59
N ALA A 37 -1.33 -16.64 8.27
CA ALA A 37 -2.53 -16.76 7.46
C ALA A 37 -3.15 -18.16 7.57
N GLU A 38 -2.33 -19.20 7.51
CA GLU A 38 -2.75 -20.59 7.73
C GLU A 38 -3.37 -20.76 9.13
N LYS A 39 -2.67 -20.31 10.17
CA LYS A 39 -3.18 -20.36 11.56
C LYS A 39 -4.48 -19.59 11.76
N ALA A 40 -4.67 -18.52 10.99
CA ALA A 40 -5.86 -17.68 11.06
C ALA A 40 -7.00 -18.13 10.12
N GLY A 41 -6.78 -19.17 9.30
CA GLY A 41 -7.77 -19.69 8.35
C GLY A 41 -8.06 -18.78 7.15
N VAL A 42 -7.11 -17.91 6.78
CA VAL A 42 -7.27 -16.91 5.71
C VAL A 42 -6.23 -17.02 4.60
N SER A 43 -5.43 -18.09 4.58
CA SER A 43 -4.38 -18.29 3.57
C SER A 43 -4.92 -18.35 2.14
N GLY A 44 -6.15 -18.86 1.94
CA GLY A 44 -6.76 -18.98 0.61
C GLY A 44 -7.09 -17.66 -0.10
N ILE A 45 -7.03 -16.52 0.60
CA ILE A 45 -7.29 -15.19 0.02
C ILE A 45 -6.08 -14.25 0.08
N ILE A 46 -4.93 -14.74 0.57
CA ILE A 46 -3.69 -13.97 0.66
C ILE A 46 -2.71 -14.45 -0.41
N ASP A 47 -2.36 -13.55 -1.32
CA ASP A 47 -1.29 -13.71 -2.28
C ASP A 47 -0.03 -13.00 -1.76
N CYS A 48 1.08 -13.73 -1.60
CA CYS A 48 2.34 -13.20 -1.05
C CYS A 48 3.40 -13.15 -2.16
N ARG A 49 3.86 -11.95 -2.51
CA ARG A 49 4.76 -11.69 -3.63
C ARG A 49 6.07 -11.08 -3.15
N LEU A 50 7.19 -11.60 -3.67
CA LEU A 50 8.51 -11.04 -3.42
C LEU A 50 8.73 -9.90 -4.42
N ALA A 51 9.02 -8.70 -3.91
CA ALA A 51 9.40 -7.56 -4.74
C ALA A 51 10.83 -7.72 -5.27
N ASP A 52 11.09 -7.19 -6.46
CA ASP A 52 12.43 -7.14 -7.03
C ASP A 52 13.10 -5.80 -6.67
N GLY A 53 13.78 -5.79 -5.52
CA GLY A 53 14.46 -4.59 -5.02
C GLY A 53 13.50 -3.42 -4.79
N ASN A 54 13.51 -2.45 -5.70
CA ASN A 54 12.66 -1.26 -5.63
C ASN A 54 11.33 -1.41 -6.39
N GLU A 55 11.15 -2.49 -7.14
CA GLU A 55 9.98 -2.71 -7.98
C GLU A 55 8.96 -3.61 -7.26
N PRO A 56 7.74 -3.10 -6.99
CA PRO A 56 6.69 -3.90 -6.36
C PRO A 56 6.12 -5.03 -7.24
N CYS A 57 6.45 -5.04 -8.54
CA CYS A 57 5.96 -5.99 -9.55
C CYS A 57 4.43 -6.16 -9.52
N LEU A 58 3.69 -5.07 -9.76
CA LEU A 58 2.23 -5.01 -9.68
C LEU A 58 1.56 -4.76 -11.05
N GLU A 59 2.27 -5.02 -12.14
CA GLU A 59 1.81 -4.72 -13.50
C GLU A 59 0.55 -5.50 -13.86
N ASP A 60 0.42 -6.73 -13.35
CA ASP A 60 -0.75 -7.60 -13.48
C ASP A 60 -1.98 -7.07 -12.71
N LEU A 61 -1.78 -6.15 -11.76
CA LEU A 61 -2.84 -5.54 -10.95
C LEU A 61 -3.25 -4.15 -11.44
N LYS A 62 -2.82 -3.74 -12.64
CA LYS A 62 -3.20 -2.45 -13.23
C LYS A 62 -4.72 -2.24 -13.17
N GLN A 63 -5.14 -1.15 -12.53
CA GLN A 63 -6.54 -0.78 -12.30
C GLN A 63 -7.39 -1.91 -11.70
N ASN A 64 -6.81 -2.73 -10.82
CA ASN A 64 -7.51 -3.87 -10.22
C ASN A 64 -7.53 -3.85 -8.69
N VAL A 65 -6.90 -2.83 -8.06
CA VAL A 65 -6.84 -2.70 -6.60
C VAL A 65 -7.80 -1.61 -6.11
N ASP A 66 -8.61 -1.92 -5.09
CA ASP A 66 -9.54 -0.97 -4.48
C ASP A 66 -8.90 -0.12 -3.37
N PHE A 67 -7.95 -0.71 -2.62
CA PHE A 67 -7.32 -0.07 -1.47
C PHE A 67 -5.86 -0.53 -1.28
N ILE A 68 -4.95 0.42 -1.06
CA ILE A 68 -3.54 0.17 -0.78
C ILE A 68 -3.14 0.88 0.53
N PRO A 69 -2.79 0.12 1.59
CA PRO A 69 -2.14 0.67 2.77
C PRO A 69 -0.62 0.62 2.66
N VAL A 70 0.02 1.79 2.76
CA VAL A 70 1.48 1.98 2.84
C VAL A 70 1.81 2.50 4.22
N ILE A 71 2.36 1.65 5.08
CA ILE A 71 2.52 1.94 6.50
C ILE A 71 3.97 1.71 6.90
N HIS A 72 4.63 2.79 7.33
CA HIS A 72 6.00 2.81 7.86
C HIS A 72 7.06 2.26 6.90
N MET A 73 6.94 2.49 5.60
CA MET A 73 7.90 1.97 4.61
C MET A 73 8.18 2.89 3.41
N LEU A 74 7.36 3.91 3.13
CA LEU A 74 7.59 4.77 1.96
C LEU A 74 8.88 5.57 2.12
N HIS A 75 9.22 6.00 3.34
CA HIS A 75 10.50 6.64 3.65
C HIS A 75 11.73 5.75 3.45
N GLU A 76 11.57 4.43 3.39
CA GLU A 76 12.65 3.48 3.09
C GLU A 76 12.81 3.25 1.58
N THR A 77 11.87 3.74 0.77
CA THR A 77 11.86 3.58 -0.68
C THR A 77 12.76 4.63 -1.34
N PRO A 78 13.78 4.23 -2.12
CA PRO A 78 14.73 5.17 -2.74
C PRO A 78 14.06 6.15 -3.71
N ASP A 79 13.13 5.67 -4.53
CA ASP A 79 12.34 6.50 -5.45
C ASP A 79 10.86 6.46 -5.06
N GLN A 80 10.46 7.41 -4.22
CA GLN A 80 9.07 7.55 -3.78
C GLN A 80 8.13 7.95 -4.92
N HIS A 81 8.63 8.68 -5.93
CA HIS A 81 7.81 9.12 -7.05
C HIS A 81 7.43 7.93 -7.93
N GLU A 82 8.40 7.11 -8.32
CA GLU A 82 8.18 5.89 -9.10
C GLU A 82 7.28 4.90 -8.33
N PHE A 83 7.53 4.72 -7.03
CA PHE A 83 6.68 3.88 -6.19
C PHE A 83 5.22 4.36 -6.18
N LEU A 84 5.00 5.67 -6.00
CA LEU A 84 3.66 6.26 -6.03
C LEU A 84 3.00 6.12 -7.41
N CYS A 85 3.76 6.25 -8.51
CA CYS A 85 3.27 5.95 -9.86
C CYS A 85 2.78 4.52 -9.99
N THR A 86 3.53 3.55 -9.47
CA THR A 86 3.13 2.13 -9.46
C THR A 86 1.86 1.91 -8.65
N MET A 87 1.74 2.50 -7.46
CA MET A 87 0.52 2.44 -6.65
C MET A 87 -0.68 3.07 -7.39
N HIS A 88 -0.46 4.22 -8.03
CA HIS A 88 -1.48 4.89 -8.82
C HIS A 88 -1.95 4.03 -10.01
N ASN A 89 -1.03 3.34 -10.68
CA ASN A 89 -1.35 2.45 -11.79
C ASN A 89 -2.14 1.21 -11.36
N ALA A 90 -1.80 0.61 -10.22
CA ALA A 90 -2.49 -0.55 -9.66
C ALA A 90 -3.93 -0.20 -9.19
N LEU A 91 -4.14 1.00 -8.65
CA LEU A 91 -5.47 1.40 -8.17
C LEU A 91 -6.49 1.56 -9.31
N LYS A 92 -7.71 1.07 -9.07
CA LYS A 92 -8.90 1.42 -9.86
C LYS A 92 -9.17 2.93 -9.77
N PRO A 93 -9.84 3.54 -10.76
CA PRO A 93 -10.46 4.85 -10.57
C PRO A 93 -11.34 4.83 -9.31
N GLY A 94 -11.27 5.89 -8.50
CA GLY A 94 -11.94 5.97 -7.19
C GLY A 94 -11.24 5.21 -6.06
N GLY A 95 -10.22 4.39 -6.35
CA GLY A 95 -9.46 3.61 -5.38
C GLY A 95 -8.64 4.47 -4.41
N ILE A 96 -8.34 3.90 -3.24
CA ILE A 96 -7.79 4.64 -2.09
C ILE A 96 -6.36 4.19 -1.78
N LEU A 97 -5.48 5.17 -1.55
CA LEU A 97 -4.14 4.97 -1.00
C LEU A 97 -4.09 5.60 0.40
N LEU A 98 -3.75 4.79 1.41
CA LEU A 98 -3.47 5.25 2.76
C LEU A 98 -1.95 5.27 2.98
N VAL A 99 -1.40 6.41 3.36
CA VAL A 99 0.02 6.53 3.75
C VAL A 99 0.12 6.92 5.22
N ILE A 100 0.90 6.16 6.00
CA ILE A 100 1.20 6.45 7.41
C ILE A 100 2.70 6.29 7.63
N GLU A 101 3.34 7.29 8.25
CA GLU A 101 4.78 7.28 8.54
C GLU A 101 5.11 7.40 10.04
N PRO A 102 6.24 6.84 10.50
CA PRO A 102 6.58 6.82 11.91
C PRO A 102 7.14 8.18 12.36
N GLY A 103 6.55 8.71 13.44
CA GLY A 103 7.06 9.89 14.12
C GLY A 103 8.48 9.67 14.65
N GLY A 104 9.30 10.71 14.61
CA GLY A 104 10.69 10.69 15.05
C GLY A 104 11.69 10.20 14.01
N HIS A 105 11.24 9.44 13.01
CA HIS A 105 12.05 9.04 11.84
C HIS A 105 11.73 9.90 10.63
N VAL A 106 10.44 10.18 10.39
CA VAL A 106 9.98 11.04 9.31
C VAL A 106 9.56 12.38 9.88
N SER A 107 10.17 13.47 9.37
CA SER A 107 9.79 14.82 9.79
C SER A 107 8.49 15.26 9.12
N GLY A 108 7.86 16.30 9.67
CA GLY A 108 6.69 16.90 9.02
C GLY A 108 7.01 17.52 7.65
N LYS A 109 8.27 17.91 7.41
CA LYS A 109 8.71 18.43 6.12
C LYS A 109 8.84 17.29 5.10
N ASP A 110 9.43 16.18 5.50
CA ASP A 110 9.57 15.00 4.62
C ASP A 110 8.19 14.44 4.25
N PHE A 111 7.24 14.42 5.20
CA PHE A 111 5.88 14.00 4.90
C PHE A 111 5.10 15.01 4.05
N ALA A 112 5.43 16.31 4.14
CA ALA A 112 4.88 17.31 3.22
C ALA A 112 5.36 17.07 1.79
N GLU A 113 6.61 16.59 1.62
CA GLU A 113 7.14 16.17 0.33
C GLU A 113 6.36 14.99 -0.24
N VAL A 114 6.13 13.93 0.55
CA VAL A 114 5.28 12.79 0.15
C VAL A 114 3.92 13.25 -0.36
N ARG A 115 3.28 14.22 0.34
CA ARG A 115 1.99 14.78 -0.08
C ARG A 115 2.07 15.56 -1.39
N ARG A 116 3.20 16.22 -1.67
CA ARG A 116 3.44 16.92 -2.93
C ARG A 116 3.63 15.92 -4.05
N THR A 117 4.55 14.97 -3.89
CA THR A 117 4.82 13.91 -4.88
C THR A 117 3.56 13.13 -5.23
N ALA A 118 2.75 12.74 -4.25
CA ALA A 118 1.49 12.04 -4.52
C ALA A 118 0.53 12.86 -5.40
N LYS A 119 0.45 14.17 -5.21
CA LYS A 119 -0.39 15.06 -6.04
C LYS A 119 0.16 15.20 -7.45
N GLU A 120 1.48 15.29 -7.59
CA GLU A 120 2.15 15.35 -8.90
C GLU A 120 1.89 14.08 -9.71
N VAL A 121 1.89 12.91 -9.05
CA VAL A 121 1.53 11.61 -9.65
C VAL A 121 0.04 11.55 -10.08
N GLY A 122 -0.81 12.42 -9.53
CA GLY A 122 -2.24 12.52 -9.89
C GLY A 122 -3.20 12.08 -8.79
N PHE A 123 -2.73 11.78 -7.59
CA PHE A 123 -3.62 11.52 -6.46
C PHE A 123 -4.30 12.79 -5.94
N ARG A 124 -5.57 12.66 -5.57
CA ARG A 124 -6.29 13.68 -4.79
C ARG A 124 -6.27 13.31 -3.31
N GLU A 125 -5.78 14.22 -2.48
CA GLU A 125 -5.84 14.05 -1.04
C GLU A 125 -7.24 14.34 -0.48
N ILE A 126 -7.82 13.38 0.24
CA ILE A 126 -9.20 13.45 0.78
C ILE A 126 -9.27 13.52 2.31
N ASP A 127 -8.19 13.19 3.03
CA ASP A 127 -8.07 13.39 4.49
C ASP A 127 -6.68 13.93 4.84
N LYS A 128 -6.64 15.10 5.48
CA LYS A 128 -5.42 15.82 5.92
C LYS A 128 -5.27 15.88 7.44
N SER A 129 -6.14 15.21 8.20
CA SER A 129 -6.21 15.33 9.66
C SER A 129 -4.95 14.86 10.40
N GLY A 130 -4.12 14.02 9.77
CA GLY A 130 -2.92 13.45 10.38
C GLY A 130 -1.62 14.18 10.00
N LYS A 131 -0.76 14.43 11.00
CA LYS A 131 0.58 15.02 10.78
C LYS A 131 1.49 14.16 9.89
N LEU A 132 1.47 12.85 10.10
CA LEU A 132 2.24 11.84 9.32
C LEU A 132 1.31 10.76 8.76
N ARG A 133 0.08 11.16 8.43
CA ARG A 133 -0.95 10.30 7.84
C ARG A 133 -1.71 11.08 6.79
N ALA A 134 -1.94 10.47 5.63
CA ALA A 134 -2.76 11.03 4.57
C ALA A 134 -3.58 9.93 3.91
N VAL A 135 -4.80 10.30 3.49
CA VAL A 135 -5.62 9.45 2.62
C VAL A 135 -5.73 10.12 1.27
N PHE A 136 -5.34 9.38 0.25
CA PHE A 136 -5.38 9.78 -1.14
C PHE A 136 -6.40 8.93 -1.90
N GLN A 137 -7.00 9.52 -2.92
CA GLN A 137 -7.89 8.86 -3.85
C GLN A 137 -7.37 9.06 -5.27
N LYS A 138 -7.34 7.99 -6.05
CA LYS A 138 -7.18 8.08 -7.50
C LYS A 138 -8.45 8.68 -8.10
N PRO A 139 -8.38 9.80 -8.84
CA PRO A 139 -9.57 10.41 -9.43
C PRO A 139 -10.36 9.41 -10.28
N GLU A 140 -11.69 9.58 -10.28
CA GLU A 140 -12.58 8.85 -11.18
C GLU A 140 -12.18 9.14 -12.64
N SER A 141 -12.27 8.13 -13.51
CA SER A 141 -12.14 8.37 -14.94
C SER A 141 -13.36 9.15 -15.41
N VAL A 142 -13.15 10.34 -15.98
CA VAL A 142 -14.23 11.11 -16.60
C VAL A 142 -14.75 10.30 -17.78
N ARG A 143 -15.92 9.68 -17.64
CA ARG A 143 -16.63 9.09 -18.79
C ARG A 143 -16.92 10.23 -19.77
N HIS A 144 -16.27 10.18 -20.92
CA HIS A 144 -16.64 10.99 -22.09
C HIS A 144 -17.72 10.25 -22.87
#